data_AF-A0A178MLV4-F1
#
_entry.id   AF-A0A178MLV4-F1
#
_cell.length_a   1.000
_cell.length_b   1.000
_cell.length_c   1.000
_cell.angle_alpha   90.00
_cell.angle_beta   90.00
_cell.angle_gamma   90.00
#
_symmetry.space_group_name_H-M   'P 1'
#
loop_
_entity.id
_entity.type
_entity.pdbx_description
1 polymer ?
#
loop_
_entity_poly.entity_id
_entity_poly.type
_entity_poly.pdbx_seq_one_letter_code
_entity_poly.pdbx_strand_id
1 'polypeptide(L)'
;MARKSSAPASATVTTLAPVPAAPASGSDTLVRRQPPFLMWYDDNPKTPVAQKIAAAIAAYKMRFPGVEPTLVLVNEAEVTPVEGIAVRGMVTVSRHTYWVGQAMAG
;
A
#
# COMPACT_ATOMS: atom_id res chain seq x y z
N MET A 1 -3.09 85.95 -22.96
CA MET A 1 -4.41 85.56 -23.49
C MET A 1 -4.64 84.07 -23.20
N ALA A 2 -5.86 83.70 -22.78
CA ALA A 2 -6.29 82.35 -22.37
C ALA A 2 -6.05 81.27 -23.45
N ARG A 3 -5.95 79.96 -23.12
CA ARG A 3 -7.11 79.05 -22.98
C ARG A 3 -6.77 77.72 -22.29
N LYS A 4 -7.83 77.21 -21.65
CA LYS A 4 -8.11 75.96 -20.92
C LYS A 4 -7.56 74.63 -21.47
N SER A 5 -7.18 73.78 -20.50
CA SER A 5 -7.55 72.38 -20.23
C SER A 5 -7.48 71.32 -21.33
N SER A 6 -6.74 70.24 -21.07
CA SER A 6 -7.28 68.88 -20.85
C SER A 6 -6.19 67.93 -20.35
N ALA A 7 -6.49 67.15 -19.31
CA ALA A 7 -5.69 66.01 -18.86
C ALA A 7 -5.81 64.86 -19.89
N PRO A 8 -4.92 63.86 -19.82
CA PRO A 8 -5.36 62.64 -19.14
C PRO A 8 -4.28 61.87 -18.33
N ALA A 9 -4.80 61.20 -17.31
CA ALA A 9 -4.48 59.87 -16.78
C ALA A 9 -3.01 59.46 -16.54
N SER A 10 -2.65 59.40 -15.26
CA SER A 10 -1.58 58.56 -14.72
C SER A 10 -1.79 57.08 -15.06
N ALA A 11 -0.73 56.41 -15.49
CA ALA A 11 -0.62 54.96 -15.39
C ALA A 11 0.63 54.61 -14.58
N THR A 12 0.40 54.03 -13.41
CA THR A 12 1.40 53.60 -12.44
C THR A 12 2.13 52.36 -12.95
N VAL A 13 3.46 52.41 -12.94
CA VAL A 13 4.32 51.23 -13.14
C VAL A 13 4.11 50.29 -11.94
N THR A 14 3.71 49.04 -12.19
CA THR A 14 3.73 47.98 -11.17
C THR A 14 4.62 46.85 -11.65
N THR A 15 5.75 46.73 -10.98
CA THR A 15 6.72 45.63 -11.02
C THR A 15 6.02 44.28 -10.78
N LEU A 16 6.24 43.32 -11.68
CA LEU A 16 5.82 41.94 -11.50
C LEU A 16 6.61 41.31 -10.34
N ALA A 17 5.91 40.90 -9.28
CA ALA A 17 6.49 40.07 -8.23
C ALA A 17 6.86 38.68 -8.80
N PRO A 18 7.95 38.04 -8.36
CA PRO A 18 8.21 36.66 -8.69
C PRO A 18 7.16 35.78 -8.01
N VAL A 19 6.41 35.03 -8.82
CA VAL A 19 5.55 33.95 -8.37
C VAL A 19 6.42 32.98 -7.56
N PRO A 20 6.05 32.60 -6.32
CA PRO A 20 6.73 31.51 -5.66
C PRO A 20 6.50 30.26 -6.51
N ALA A 21 7.58 29.73 -7.08
CA ALA A 21 7.56 28.42 -7.70
C ALA A 21 6.97 27.45 -6.67
N ALA A 22 5.78 26.94 -6.97
CA ALA A 22 5.20 25.83 -6.23
C ALA A 22 6.30 24.77 -6.04
N PRO A 23 6.47 24.20 -4.85
CA PRO A 23 7.41 23.10 -4.71
C PRO A 23 6.98 22.06 -5.74
N ALA A 24 7.88 21.78 -6.68
CA ALA A 24 7.74 20.67 -7.59
C ALA A 24 7.33 19.50 -6.71
N SER A 25 6.09 19.06 -6.87
CA SER A 25 5.60 17.86 -6.21
C SER A 25 6.51 16.78 -6.71
N GLY A 26 7.52 16.48 -5.89
CA GLY A 26 8.42 15.36 -6.07
C GLY A 26 7.50 14.18 -6.13
N SER A 27 7.13 13.81 -7.35
CA SER A 27 6.58 12.52 -7.66
C SER A 27 7.78 11.60 -7.49
N ASP A 28 8.16 11.39 -6.23
CA ASP A 28 8.95 10.25 -5.83
C ASP A 28 8.04 9.10 -6.19
N THR A 29 8.22 8.62 -7.42
CA THR A 29 7.71 7.34 -7.88
C THR A 29 8.32 6.32 -6.95
N LEU A 30 7.76 6.21 -5.74
CA LEU A 30 7.74 4.99 -4.97
C LEU A 30 7.13 3.98 -5.91
N VAL A 31 8.00 3.31 -6.66
CA VAL A 31 7.68 2.09 -7.39
C VAL A 31 6.80 1.32 -6.44
N ARG A 32 5.50 1.19 -6.75
CA ARG A 32 4.56 0.43 -5.92
C ARG A 32 5.03 -1.01 -5.98
N ARG A 33 6.00 -1.34 -5.13
CA ARG A 33 6.48 -2.71 -4.94
C ARG A 33 5.24 -3.47 -4.51
N GLN A 34 4.88 -4.48 -5.28
CA GLN A 34 3.79 -5.37 -4.89
C GLN A 34 4.08 -5.88 -3.48
N PRO A 35 3.05 -5.97 -2.62
CA PRO A 35 3.24 -6.50 -1.28
C PRO A 35 3.97 -7.85 -1.33
N PRO A 36 4.97 -8.07 -0.47
CA PRO A 36 5.70 -9.33 -0.49
C PRO A 36 4.76 -10.49 -0.13
N PHE A 37 5.11 -11.68 -0.61
CA PHE A 37 4.51 -12.93 -0.16
C PHE A 37 5.56 -13.77 0.57
N LEU A 38 5.12 -14.51 1.59
CA LEU A 38 5.90 -15.53 2.27
C LEU A 38 5.24 -16.89 2.04
N MET A 39 6.01 -17.87 1.56
CA MET A 39 5.63 -19.27 1.63
C MET A 39 6.14 -19.87 2.93
N TRP A 40 5.27 -20.54 3.67
CA TRP A 40 5.58 -21.32 4.87
C TRP A 40 5.16 -22.78 4.67
N TYR A 41 5.95 -23.72 5.16
CA TYR A 41 5.65 -25.14 5.11
C TYR A 41 5.70 -25.75 6.52
N ASP A 42 4.66 -26.48 6.90
CA ASP A 42 4.58 -27.22 8.16
C ASP A 42 3.67 -28.45 8.01
N ASP A 43 4.29 -29.62 7.91
CA ASP A 43 3.63 -30.92 7.78
C ASP A 43 3.47 -31.66 9.12
N ASN A 44 3.77 -31.02 10.25
CA ASN A 44 3.63 -31.68 11.55
C ASN A 44 2.15 -32.03 11.80
N PRO A 45 1.77 -33.33 11.86
CA PRO A 45 0.37 -33.72 11.98
C PRO A 45 -0.20 -33.42 13.38
N LYS A 46 0.67 -33.16 14.36
CA LYS A 46 0.26 -32.85 15.74
C LYS A 46 -0.15 -31.38 15.91
N THR A 47 0.25 -30.51 14.99
CA THR A 47 -0.08 -29.10 15.05
C THR A 47 -1.40 -28.86 14.30
N PRO A 48 -2.45 -28.33 14.97
CA PRO A 48 -3.69 -27.95 14.30
C PRO A 48 -3.45 -26.91 13.20
N VAL A 49 -4.21 -26.98 12.12
CA VAL A 49 -4.08 -26.06 10.97
C VAL A 49 -4.15 -24.59 11.38
N ALA A 50 -5.06 -24.22 12.29
CA ALA A 50 -5.16 -22.86 12.82
C ALA A 50 -3.83 -22.36 13.42
N GLN A 51 -3.12 -23.22 14.16
CA GLN A 51 -1.83 -22.87 14.76
C GLN A 51 -0.73 -22.76 13.70
N LYS A 52 -0.77 -23.59 12.65
CA LYS A 52 0.16 -23.48 11.51
C LYS A 52 -0.03 -22.17 10.75
N ILE A 53 -1.27 -21.76 10.50
CA ILE A 53 -1.59 -20.46 9.89
C ILE A 53 -1.09 -19.31 10.78
N ALA A 54 -1.32 -19.37 12.09
CA ALA A 54 -0.83 -18.35 13.03
C ALA A 54 0.72 -18.27 13.03
N ALA A 55 1.41 -19.41 12.99
CA ALA A 55 2.87 -19.46 12.90
C ALA A 55 3.38 -18.88 11.58
N ALA A 56 2.73 -19.18 10.45
CA ALA A 56 3.05 -18.60 9.14
C ALA A 56 2.87 -17.08 9.14
N ILE A 57 1.80 -16.56 9.74
CA ILE A 57 1.56 -15.12 9.90
C ILE A 57 2.65 -14.47 10.76
N ALA A 58 3.02 -15.09 11.88
CA ALA A 58 4.11 -14.59 12.72
C ALA A 58 5.44 -14.56 11.94
N ALA A 59 5.75 -15.61 11.18
CA ALA A 59 6.93 -15.66 10.32
C ALA A 59 6.93 -14.56 9.25
N TYR A 60 5.78 -14.29 8.63
CA TYR A 60 5.61 -13.17 7.69
C TYR A 60 5.92 -11.83 8.36
N LYS A 61 5.33 -11.54 9.53
CA LYS A 61 5.55 -10.28 10.26
C LYS A 61 6.99 -10.08 10.70
N MET A 62 7.66 -11.16 11.13
CA MET A 62 9.09 -11.13 11.45
C MET A 62 9.94 -10.87 10.21
N ARG A 63 9.57 -11.43 9.05
CA ARG A 63 10.32 -11.28 7.81
C ARG A 63 10.12 -9.91 7.15
N PHE A 64 8.92 -9.34 7.28
CA PHE A 64 8.54 -8.06 6.69
C PHE A 64 8.01 -7.09 7.77
N PRO A 65 8.91 -6.51 8.59
CA PRO A 65 8.51 -5.56 9.62
C PRO A 65 7.72 -4.38 9.06
N GLY A 66 6.61 -4.02 9.71
CA GLY A 66 5.73 -2.92 9.30
C GLY A 66 4.74 -3.27 8.17
N VAL A 67 4.75 -4.49 7.66
CA VAL A 67 3.77 -4.96 6.67
C VAL A 67 2.76 -5.89 7.33
N GLU A 68 1.50 -5.46 7.41
CA GLU A 68 0.43 -6.26 7.99
C GLU A 68 -0.13 -7.23 6.93
N PRO A 69 -0.11 -8.56 7.16
CA PRO A 69 -0.74 -9.51 6.25
C PRO A 69 -2.26 -9.39 6.35
N THR A 70 -2.95 -9.56 5.22
CA THR A 70 -4.42 -9.57 5.15
C THR A 70 -4.96 -10.80 4.44
N LEU A 71 -4.08 -11.63 3.88
CA LEU A 71 -4.41 -12.79 3.07
C LEU A 71 -3.52 -13.99 3.44
N VAL A 72 -4.15 -15.16 3.55
CA VAL A 72 -3.47 -16.45 3.56
C VAL A 72 -4.12 -17.36 2.52
N LEU A 73 -3.32 -17.87 1.58
CA LEU A 73 -3.74 -18.93 0.65
C LEU A 73 -3.30 -20.28 1.21
N VAL A 74 -4.25 -21.20 1.24
CA VAL A 74 -4.06 -22.56 1.77
C VAL A 74 -4.62 -23.59 0.80
N ASN A 75 -4.29 -24.86 1.00
CA ASN A 75 -5.01 -25.94 0.36
C ASN A 75 -6.50 -25.91 0.79
N GLU A 76 -7.42 -26.27 -0.10
CA GLU A 76 -8.87 -26.24 0.18
C GLU A 76 -9.29 -27.07 1.40
N ALA A 77 -8.60 -28.18 1.67
CA ALA A 77 -8.88 -29.02 2.83
C ALA A 77 -8.38 -28.44 4.16
N GLU A 78 -7.63 -27.33 4.13
CA GLU A 78 -7.00 -26.68 5.28
C GLU A 78 -7.60 -25.28 5.54
N VAL A 79 -8.70 -24.92 4.85
CA VAL A 79 -9.38 -23.64 5.06
C VAL A 79 -9.92 -23.58 6.48
N THR A 80 -9.35 -22.66 7.26
CA THR A 80 -9.71 -22.42 8.66
C THR A 80 -9.85 -20.92 8.88
N PRO A 81 -10.97 -20.43 9.44
CA PRO A 81 -11.16 -19.00 9.66
C PRO A 81 -10.16 -18.45 10.68
N VAL A 82 -9.63 -17.26 10.40
CA VAL A 82 -8.77 -16.49 11.29
C VAL A 82 -9.29 -15.06 11.34
N GLU A 83 -9.48 -14.52 12.53
CA GLU A 83 -10.03 -13.17 12.70
C GLU A 83 -9.12 -12.11 12.04
N GLY A 84 -9.73 -11.20 11.28
CA GLY A 84 -9.02 -10.11 10.60
C GLY A 84 -8.18 -10.52 9.38
N ILE A 85 -8.15 -11.80 9.01
CA ILE A 85 -7.36 -12.33 7.88
C ILE A 85 -8.29 -13.05 6.90
N ALA A 86 -8.19 -12.71 5.61
CA ALA A 86 -8.86 -13.49 4.57
C ALA A 86 -8.10 -14.81 4.35
N VAL A 87 -8.69 -15.93 4.75
CA VAL A 87 -8.14 -17.27 4.45
C VAL A 87 -8.86 -17.85 3.24
N ARG A 88 -8.12 -18.15 2.16
CA ARG A 88 -8.69 -18.65 0.90
C ARG A 88 -8.10 -20.01 0.54
N GLY A 89 -8.98 -20.97 0.25
CA GLY A 89 -8.61 -22.26 -0.31
C GLY A 89 -8.28 -22.13 -1.79
N MET A 90 -7.19 -22.76 -2.23
CA MET A 90 -6.74 -22.80 -3.62
C MET A 90 -6.36 -24.23 -4.00
N VAL A 91 -6.94 -24.76 -5.08
CA VAL A 91 -6.58 -26.10 -5.60
C VAL A 91 -5.11 -26.24 -5.99
N THR A 92 -4.45 -25.13 -6.32
CA THR A 92 -3.05 -25.09 -6.74
C THR A 92 -2.07 -25.03 -5.57
N VAL A 93 -2.55 -24.81 -4.34
CA VAL A 93 -1.70 -24.80 -3.14
C VAL A 93 -1.62 -26.23 -2.59
N SER A 94 -0.41 -26.76 -2.53
CA SER A 94 -0.13 -28.05 -1.90
C SER A 94 -0.55 -28.05 -0.43
N ARG A 95 -0.97 -29.21 0.10
CA ARG A 95 -1.23 -29.36 1.54
C ARG A 95 0.00 -28.95 2.36
N HIS A 96 -0.25 -28.48 3.58
CA HIS A 96 0.78 -28.07 4.53
C HIS A 96 1.60 -26.85 4.08
N THR A 97 1.19 -26.19 3.00
CA THR A 97 1.81 -24.99 2.44
C THR A 97 0.89 -23.80 2.64
N TYR A 98 1.43 -22.72 3.18
CA TYR A 98 0.70 -21.52 3.55
C TYR A 98 1.37 -20.32 2.89
N TRP A 99 0.66 -19.64 1.99
CA TRP A 99 1.14 -18.41 1.36
C TRP A 99 0.52 -17.20 2.05
N VAL A 100 1.35 -16.44 2.76
CA VAL A 100 0.93 -15.25 3.50
C VAL A 100 1.29 -14.01 2.71
N GLY A 101 0.38 -13.05 2.62
CA GLY A 101 0.59 -11.79 1.94
C GLY A 101 -0.52 -10.78 2.20
N GLN A 102 -0.66 -9.81 1.30
CA GLN A 102 -1.75 -8.84 1.33
C GLN A 102 -2.72 -9.10 0.19
N ALA A 103 -4.02 -9.06 0.49
CA ALA A 103 -5.03 -8.95 -0.55
C ALA A 103 -4.88 -7.57 -1.20
N MET A 104 -4.82 -7.53 -2.53
CA MET A 104 -4.97 -6.27 -3.25
C MET A 104 -6.38 -5.75 -2.98
N ALA A 105 -6.50 -4.51 -2.51
CA ALA A 105 -7.80 -3.84 -2.48
C ALA A 105 -8.32 -3.76 -3.93
N GLY A 106 -9.45 -4.40 -4.19
CA GLY A 106 -10.18 -4.28 -5.45
C GLY A 106 -10.98 -3.00 -5.50
#